data_AF-A0A9C7PJZ8-F1
#
_entry.id   AF-A0A9C7PJZ8-F1
#
_cell.length_a   1.000
_cell.length_b   1.000
_cell.length_c   1.000
_cell.angle_alpha   90.00
_cell.angle_beta   90.00
_cell.angle_gamma   90.00
#
_symmetry.space_group_name_H-M   'P 1'
#
loop_
_entity.id
_entity.type
_entity.pdbx_description
1 polymer ?
#
loop_
_entity_poly.entity_id
_entity_poly.type
_entity_poly.pdbx_seq_one_letter_code
_entity_poly.pdbx_strand_id
1 'polypeptide(L)'
;MAPTATALRSLLSIWTGCFVKLAPDNNVTLVIHDWGSGLGFHWARLNPESVKGIAYMEAIVMPMSWETGQKGRGIFQGFRSPKGEGLSAGAQHVCRGGVAQLHHPGLADDEMNAYRAPFDTPDNRQTNPELAPANPDRRRARAHG
;
A
#
# COMPACT_ATOMS: atom_id res chain seq x y z
N MET A 1 -6.99 8.46 -13.73
CA MET A 1 -6.20 9.65 -13.38
C MET A 1 -4.97 9.16 -12.62
N ALA A 2 -3.75 9.53 -13.02
CA ALA A 2 -2.56 9.18 -12.23
C ALA A 2 -2.60 9.96 -10.90
N PRO A 3 -2.17 9.37 -9.77
CA PRO A 3 -2.06 10.13 -8.53
C PRO A 3 -1.14 11.34 -8.76
N THR A 4 -1.59 12.52 -8.34
CA THR A 4 -0.75 13.72 -8.39
C THR A 4 0.47 13.54 -7.49
N ALA A 5 1.54 14.29 -7.76
CA ALA A 5 2.80 14.20 -7.02
C ALA A 5 2.63 14.38 -5.49
N THR A 6 1.53 15.00 -5.04
CA THR A 6 1.21 15.30 -3.63
C THR A 6 0.86 14.05 -2.81
N ALA A 7 0.15 13.08 -3.40
CA ALA A 7 -0.25 11.85 -2.72
C ALA A 7 0.96 10.94 -2.44
N LEU A 8 1.82 10.76 -3.45
CA LEU A 8 3.07 10.00 -3.34
C LEU A 8 4.03 10.64 -2.33
N ARG A 9 4.15 11.97 -2.31
CA ARG A 9 4.97 12.69 -1.32
C ARG A 9 4.47 12.49 0.12
N SER A 10 3.16 12.40 0.32
CA SER A 10 2.58 12.20 1.66
C SER A 10 2.87 10.80 2.23
N LEU A 11 2.76 9.75 1.40
CA LEU A 11 3.10 8.38 1.82
C LEU A 11 4.59 8.21 2.10
N LEU A 12 5.43 8.77 1.24
CA LEU A 12 6.89 8.76 1.43
C LEU A 12 7.30 9.50 2.71
N SER A 13 6.65 10.63 3.03
CA SER A 13 6.92 11.40 4.24
C SER A 13 6.61 10.64 5.53
N ILE A 14 5.46 9.93 5.58
CA ILE A 14 5.10 9.10 6.73
C ILE A 14 6.12 7.96 6.91
N TRP A 15 6.45 7.28 5.81
CA TRP A 15 7.41 6.19 5.83
C TRP A 15 8.80 6.63 6.28
N THR A 16 9.33 7.71 5.71
CA THR A 16 10.66 8.22 6.07
C THR A 16 10.70 8.67 7.53
N GLY A 17 9.64 9.30 8.03
CA GLY A 17 9.53 9.70 9.43
C GLY A 17 9.50 8.51 10.41
N CYS A 18 8.83 7.41 10.03
CA CYS A 18 8.85 6.18 10.84
C CYS A 18 10.24 5.56 10.93
N PHE A 19 10.99 5.46 9.81
CA PHE A 19 12.32 4.83 9.82
C PHE A 19 13.36 5.62 10.64
N VAL A 20 13.32 6.96 10.59
CA VAL A 20 14.19 7.80 11.43
C VAL A 20 13.95 7.55 12.93
N LYS A 21 12.70 7.32 13.34
CA LYS A 21 12.37 7.04 14.75
C LYS A 21 12.68 5.59 15.16
N LEU A 22 12.57 4.63 14.25
CA LEU A 22 12.66 3.20 14.55
C LEU A 22 14.06 2.60 14.36
N ALA A 23 14.95 3.28 13.63
CA ALA A 23 16.28 2.75 13.31
C ALA A 23 17.38 3.80 13.48
N PRO A 24 17.66 4.23 14.73
CA PRO A 24 18.67 5.26 15.01
C PRO A 24 20.10 4.81 14.65
N ASP A 25 20.36 3.51 14.65
CA ASP A 25 21.73 2.97 14.52
C ASP A 25 22.16 2.68 13.08
N ASN A 26 21.37 3.11 12.06
CA ASN A 26 21.71 2.90 10.65
C ASN A 26 21.98 1.42 10.28
N ASN A 27 21.30 0.47 10.94
CA ASN A 27 21.52 -0.97 10.75
C ASN A 27 20.22 -1.68 10.36
N VAL A 28 19.55 -1.17 9.34
CA VAL A 28 18.19 -1.61 8.94
C VAL A 28 18.24 -2.85 8.07
N THR A 29 17.49 -3.87 8.46
CA THR A 29 17.15 -5.01 7.58
C THR A 29 15.74 -4.83 7.07
N LEU A 30 15.58 -4.62 5.76
CA LEU A 30 14.27 -4.48 5.13
C LEU A 30 13.71 -5.86 4.77
N VAL A 31 12.49 -6.17 5.22
CA VAL A 31 11.72 -7.34 4.77
C VAL A 31 10.42 -6.82 4.14
N ILE A 32 10.34 -6.85 2.81
CA ILE A 32 9.36 -6.05 2.05
C ILE A 32 8.58 -6.87 1.01
N HIS A 33 7.31 -6.49 0.79
CA HIS A 33 6.34 -7.20 -0.04
C HIS A 33 5.41 -6.23 -0.78
N ASP A 34 5.01 -6.55 -2.02
CA ASP A 34 4.08 -5.76 -2.85
C ASP A 34 4.44 -4.26 -2.92
N TRP A 35 3.52 -3.32 -2.68
CA TRP A 35 3.82 -1.88 -2.64
C TRP A 35 4.83 -1.48 -1.56
N GLY A 36 4.95 -2.28 -0.50
CA GLY A 36 6.01 -2.13 0.50
C GLY A 36 7.41 -2.29 -0.11
N SER A 37 7.56 -3.04 -1.20
CA SER A 37 8.83 -3.14 -1.91
C SER A 37 9.16 -1.85 -2.66
N GLY A 38 8.20 -1.24 -3.34
CA GLY A 38 8.41 0.03 -4.05
C GLY A 38 8.85 1.15 -3.10
N LEU A 39 8.21 1.23 -1.92
CA LEU A 39 8.59 2.17 -0.85
C LEU A 39 9.95 1.82 -0.25
N GLY A 40 10.17 0.54 0.10
CA GLY A 40 11.41 0.07 0.71
C GLY A 40 12.63 0.25 -0.18
N PHE A 41 12.54 -0.11 -1.46
CA PHE A 41 13.62 0.10 -2.43
C PHE A 41 13.89 1.58 -2.66
N HIS A 42 12.86 2.42 -2.72
CA HIS A 42 13.03 3.86 -2.84
C HIS A 42 13.76 4.44 -1.62
N TRP A 43 13.36 4.05 -0.40
CA TRP A 43 14.02 4.49 0.82
C TRP A 43 15.47 3.98 0.90
N ALA A 44 15.72 2.70 0.60
CA ALA A 44 17.06 2.12 0.60
C ALA A 44 18.00 2.82 -0.39
N ARG A 45 17.49 3.18 -1.58
CA ARG A 45 18.24 3.97 -2.57
C ARG A 45 18.66 5.34 -2.02
N LEU A 46 17.82 5.96 -1.20
CA LEU A 46 18.10 7.28 -0.60
C LEU A 46 18.94 7.19 0.69
N ASN A 47 19.02 6.01 1.32
CA ASN A 47 19.69 5.80 2.61
C ASN A 47 20.57 4.54 2.60
N PRO A 48 21.51 4.38 1.64
CA PRO A 48 22.26 3.14 1.47
C PRO A 48 23.12 2.78 2.69
N GLU A 49 23.71 3.78 3.36
CA GLU A 49 24.55 3.60 4.56
C GLU A 49 23.75 3.07 5.77
N SER A 50 22.42 3.22 5.75
CA SER A 50 21.56 2.74 6.82
C SER A 50 21.08 1.31 6.62
N VAL A 51 21.41 0.68 5.48
CA VAL A 51 20.87 -0.64 5.09
C VAL A 51 21.90 -1.73 5.34
N LYS A 52 21.57 -2.64 6.26
CA LYS A 52 22.32 -3.88 6.50
C LYS A 52 22.03 -4.93 5.43
N GLY A 53 20.77 -5.02 5.00
CA GLY A 53 20.32 -6.04 4.07
C GLY A 53 18.85 -5.89 3.69
N ILE A 54 18.47 -6.56 2.60
CA ILE A 54 17.10 -6.54 2.06
C ILE A 54 16.68 -7.96 1.70
N ALA A 55 15.59 -8.41 2.30
CA ALA A 55 14.83 -9.58 1.86
C ALA A 55 13.50 -9.10 1.27
N TYR A 56 13.09 -9.66 0.13
CA TYR A 56 11.85 -9.27 -0.53
C TYR A 56 11.13 -10.47 -1.12
N MET A 57 9.81 -10.36 -1.25
CA MET A 57 8.94 -11.38 -1.85
C MET A 57 7.79 -10.69 -2.60
N GLU A 58 7.32 -11.30 -3.70
CA GLU A 58 6.26 -10.76 -4.58
C GLU A 58 6.40 -9.24 -4.80
N ALA A 59 7.61 -8.81 -5.15
CA ALA A 59 8.01 -7.41 -5.14
C ALA A 59 7.85 -6.75 -6.52
N ILE A 60 7.55 -5.47 -6.51
CA ILE A 60 7.62 -4.60 -7.68
C ILE A 60 9.09 -4.21 -7.89
N VAL A 61 9.84 -5.04 -8.61
CA VAL A 61 11.30 -4.84 -8.85
C VAL A 61 11.61 -4.02 -10.09
N MET A 62 10.62 -3.83 -10.98
CA MET A 62 10.75 -3.04 -12.20
C MET A 62 9.40 -2.48 -12.64
N PRO A 63 9.37 -1.44 -13.51
CA PRO A 63 8.14 -1.03 -14.16
C PRO A 63 7.52 -2.17 -14.97
N MET A 64 6.23 -2.40 -14.78
CA MET A 64 5.46 -3.43 -15.50
C MET A 64 4.68 -2.78 -16.65
N SER A 65 4.60 -3.48 -17.79
CA SER A 65 3.73 -3.09 -18.89
C SER A 65 2.47 -3.96 -18.91
N TRP A 66 1.44 -3.51 -19.63
CA TRP A 66 0.23 -4.32 -19.83
C TRP A 66 0.49 -5.59 -20.65
N GLU A 67 1.59 -5.63 -21.40
CA GLU A 67 1.97 -6.79 -22.22
C GLU A 67 2.64 -7.86 -21.37
N THR A 68 3.38 -7.47 -20.32
CA THR A 68 4.07 -8.40 -19.42
C THR A 68 3.18 -8.93 -18.29
N GLY A 69 2.11 -8.20 -17.92
CA GLY A 69 1.15 -8.63 -16.90
C GLY A 69 -0.04 -9.40 -17.48
N GLN A 70 0.00 -10.73 -17.49
CA GLN A 70 -1.09 -11.55 -18.05
C GLN A 70 -2.23 -11.82 -17.04
N LYS A 71 -1.91 -12.12 -15.78
CA LYS A 71 -2.93 -12.43 -14.76
C LYS A 71 -3.45 -11.14 -14.11
N GLY A 72 -4.77 -10.98 -14.02
CA GLY A 72 -5.42 -9.84 -13.36
C GLY A 72 -5.44 -8.53 -14.15
N ARG A 73 -4.91 -8.48 -15.39
CA ARG A 73 -4.84 -7.27 -16.24
C ARG A 73 -6.17 -6.52 -16.30
N GLY A 74 -7.27 -7.22 -16.61
CA GLY A 74 -8.59 -6.59 -16.75
C GLY A 74 -9.09 -5.95 -15.46
N ILE A 75 -8.84 -6.59 -14.31
CA ILE A 75 -9.21 -6.06 -12.99
C ILE A 75 -8.41 -4.79 -12.68
N PHE A 76 -7.09 -4.83 -12.87
CA PHE A 76 -6.23 -3.67 -12.63
C PHE A 76 -6.47 -2.51 -13.61
N GLN A 77 -6.87 -2.79 -14.85
CA GLN A 77 -7.34 -1.77 -15.79
C GLN A 77 -8.66 -1.16 -15.33
N GLY A 78 -9.59 -1.99 -14.81
CA GLY A 78 -10.82 -1.54 -14.19
C GLY A 78 -10.58 -0.57 -13.03
N PHE A 79 -9.68 -0.93 -12.10
CA PHE A 79 -9.28 -0.06 -10.98
C PHE A 79 -8.69 1.29 -11.43
N ARG A 80 -8.00 1.34 -12.58
CA ARG A 80 -7.40 2.57 -13.12
C ARG A 80 -8.35 3.39 -14.01
N SER A 81 -9.56 2.89 -14.26
CA SER A 81 -10.59 3.57 -15.06
C SER A 81 -11.42 4.54 -14.20
N PRO A 82 -12.28 5.39 -14.81
CA PRO A 82 -13.23 6.22 -14.06
C PRO A 82 -14.19 5.42 -13.16
N LYS A 83 -14.39 4.12 -13.43
CA LYS A 83 -15.20 3.23 -12.58
C LYS A 83 -14.44 2.71 -11.36
N GLY A 84 -13.14 3.00 -11.26
CA GLY A 84 -12.23 2.45 -10.26
C GLY A 84 -12.68 2.65 -8.82
N GLU A 85 -13.27 3.81 -8.51
CA GLU A 85 -13.77 4.09 -7.15
C GLU A 85 -14.98 3.23 -6.81
N GLY A 86 -15.94 3.09 -7.72
CA GLY A 86 -17.07 2.18 -7.55
C GLY A 86 -16.64 0.72 -7.45
N LEU A 87 -15.61 0.34 -8.22
CA LEU A 87 -15.01 -0.99 -8.16
C LEU A 87 -14.22 -1.23 -6.86
N SER A 88 -13.63 -0.20 -6.24
CA SER A 88 -12.85 -0.34 -5.00
C SER A 88 -13.71 -0.23 -3.74
N ALA A 89 -14.74 0.62 -3.78
CA ALA A 89 -15.67 0.81 -2.66
C ALA A 89 -16.78 -0.26 -2.63
N GLY A 90 -17.28 -0.65 -3.80
CA GLY A 90 -18.32 -1.67 -3.97
C GLY A 90 -17.77 -3.10 -3.96
N ALA A 91 -16.54 -3.29 -4.44
CA ALA A 91 -15.89 -4.58 -4.37
C ALA A 91 -14.93 -4.59 -3.18
N GLN A 92 -15.30 -5.35 -2.14
CA GLN A 92 -14.37 -5.90 -1.16
C GLN A 92 -13.30 -6.81 -1.83
N HIS A 93 -12.92 -6.61 -3.08
CA HIS A 93 -12.11 -7.54 -3.87
C HIS A 93 -10.65 -7.56 -3.44
N VAL A 94 -10.06 -6.46 -2.98
CA VAL A 94 -8.68 -6.52 -2.44
C VAL A 94 -8.67 -7.31 -1.12
N CYS A 95 -9.59 -6.99 -0.20
CA CYS A 95 -9.58 -7.56 1.15
C CYS A 95 -10.29 -8.92 1.30
N ARG A 96 -11.27 -9.27 0.44
CA ARG A 96 -11.94 -10.59 0.42
C ARG A 96 -11.50 -11.49 -0.73
N GLY A 97 -11.18 -10.93 -1.90
CA GLY A 97 -10.86 -11.70 -3.10
C GLY A 97 -9.36 -11.96 -3.28
N GLY A 98 -8.55 -10.91 -3.23
CA GLY A 98 -7.10 -10.97 -3.43
C GLY A 98 -6.40 -11.73 -2.31
N VAL A 99 -6.59 -11.33 -1.05
CA VAL A 99 -5.92 -11.97 0.09
C VAL A 99 -6.35 -13.45 0.23
N ALA A 100 -7.65 -13.74 0.18
CA ALA A 100 -8.13 -15.12 0.37
C ALA A 100 -7.81 -16.06 -0.82
N GLN A 101 -7.76 -15.57 -2.06
CA GLN A 101 -7.37 -16.40 -3.22
C GLN A 101 -5.87 -16.68 -3.31
N LEU A 102 -5.03 -15.88 -2.64
CA LEU A 102 -3.58 -16.04 -2.63
C LEU A 102 -3.08 -17.00 -1.54
N HIS A 103 -3.96 -17.45 -0.64
CA HIS A 103 -3.63 -18.40 0.42
C HIS A 103 -4.41 -19.72 0.24
N HIS A 104 -3.70 -20.84 0.32
CA HIS A 104 -4.30 -22.19 0.41
C HIS A 104 -3.94 -22.78 1.78
N PRO A 105 -4.91 -23.28 2.59
CA PRO A 105 -6.31 -23.59 2.29
C PRO A 105 -7.31 -22.42 2.42
N GLY A 106 -6.82 -21.18 2.48
CA GLY A 106 -7.61 -19.97 2.73
C GLY A 106 -7.32 -19.43 4.14
N LEU A 107 -7.82 -18.24 4.45
CA LEU A 107 -7.68 -17.62 5.78
C LEU A 107 -8.91 -17.90 6.64
N ALA A 108 -8.69 -18.10 7.94
CA ALA A 108 -9.75 -18.21 8.93
C ALA A 108 -10.53 -16.90 9.09
N ASP A 109 -11.72 -16.97 9.70
CA ASP A 109 -12.61 -15.81 9.79
C ASP A 109 -12.03 -14.67 10.64
N ASP A 110 -11.32 -14.99 11.72
CA ASP A 110 -10.61 -14.02 12.57
C ASP A 110 -9.47 -13.34 11.82
N GLU A 111 -8.65 -14.10 11.09
CA GLU A 111 -7.60 -13.57 10.21
C GLU A 111 -8.20 -12.63 9.15
N MET A 112 -9.26 -13.06 8.48
CA MET A 112 -9.96 -12.23 7.49
C MET A 112 -10.61 -10.99 8.11
N ASN A 113 -11.06 -11.07 9.36
CA ASN A 113 -11.63 -9.92 10.07
C ASN A 113 -10.56 -8.89 10.40
N ALA A 114 -9.33 -9.30 10.73
CA ALA A 114 -8.20 -8.39 10.89
C ALA A 114 -7.90 -7.61 9.60
N TYR A 115 -7.97 -8.27 8.43
CA TYR A 115 -7.82 -7.59 7.14
C TYR A 115 -8.98 -6.66 6.79
N ARG A 116 -10.19 -6.93 7.27
CA ARG A 116 -11.39 -6.11 7.01
C ARG A 116 -11.51 -4.90 7.94
N ALA A 117 -10.99 -4.99 9.16
CA ALA A 117 -11.17 -3.97 10.20
C ALA A 117 -10.75 -2.55 9.78
N PRO A 118 -9.62 -2.33 9.06
CA PRO A 118 -9.24 -0.99 8.61
C PRO A 118 -10.13 -0.41 7.50
N PHE A 119 -11.01 -1.23 6.91
CA PHE A 119 -11.83 -0.91 5.74
C PHE A 119 -13.32 -1.13 6.04
N ASP A 120 -13.76 -0.83 7.25
CA ASP A 120 -15.12 -1.04 7.76
C ASP A 120 -16.20 -0.19 7.07
N THR A 121 -15.86 1.04 6.69
CA THR A 121 -16.75 2.03 6.06
C THR A 121 -16.28 2.43 4.67
N PRO A 122 -17.17 2.94 3.79
CA PRO A 122 -16.77 3.47 2.49
C PRO A 122 -15.71 4.58 2.57
N ASP A 123 -15.77 5.44 3.58
CA ASP A 123 -14.78 6.51 3.79
C ASP A 123 -13.37 5.97 4.11
N ASN A 124 -13.30 4.83 4.79
CA ASN A 124 -12.03 4.15 5.07
C ASN A 124 -11.48 3.34 3.88
N ARG A 125 -12.23 3.25 2.77
CA ARG A 125 -11.84 2.51 1.54
C ARG A 125 -11.34 3.41 0.41
N GLN A 126 -11.12 4.69 0.69
CA GLN A 126 -10.74 5.65 -0.35
C GLN A 126 -9.36 5.34 -0.92
N THR A 127 -9.34 5.13 -2.24
CA THR A 127 -8.13 4.87 -3.01
C THR A 127 -7.51 6.16 -3.56
N ASN A 128 -8.29 7.25 -3.63
CA ASN A 128 -7.81 8.56 -4.05
C ASN A 128 -7.82 9.53 -2.85
N PRO A 129 -6.64 9.96 -2.36
CA PRO A 129 -6.57 10.90 -1.24
C PRO A 129 -7.13 12.31 -1.56
N GLU A 130 -7.33 12.66 -2.83
CA GLU A 130 -7.94 13.94 -3.22
C GLU A 130 -9.47 13.96 -3.11
N LEU A 131 -10.11 12.78 -3.09
CA LEU A 131 -11.56 12.62 -2.98
C LEU A 131 -12.00 12.25 -1.57
N ALA A 132 -11.06 12.24 -0.62
CA ALA A 132 -11.37 12.05 0.77
C ALA A 132 -12.11 13.28 1.34
N PRO A 133 -13.29 13.12 1.97
CA PRO A 133 -13.81 14.17 2.82
C PRO A 133 -12.75 14.44 3.87
N ALA A 134 -12.55 15.71 4.21
CA ALA A 134 -11.57 16.12 5.21
C ALA A 134 -11.94 15.50 6.57
N ASN A 135 -11.52 14.26 6.84
CA ASN A 135 -11.81 13.58 8.08
C ASN A 135 -10.96 14.22 9.18
N PRO A 136 -11.56 14.94 10.15
CA PRO A 136 -10.83 15.65 11.19
C PRO A 136 -10.07 14.70 12.12
N ASP A 137 -10.45 13.43 12.22
CA ASP A 137 -9.75 12.45 13.06
C ASP A 137 -8.40 12.03 12.48
N ARG A 138 -8.22 12.12 11.15
CA ARG A 138 -6.90 11.91 10.52
C ARG A 138 -5.93 13.07 10.75
N ARG A 139 -6.40 14.26 11.18
CA ARG A 139 -5.53 15.40 11.54
C ARG A 139 -4.97 15.30 12.96
N ARG A 140 -5.64 14.60 13.89
CA ARG A 140 -5.13 14.47 15.28
C ARG A 140 -3.84 13.64 15.34
N ALA A 141 -3.65 12.69 14.43
CA ALA A 141 -2.38 11.99 14.25
C ALA A 141 -1.25 12.88 13.67
N ARG A 142 -1.55 14.10 13.19
CA ARG A 142 -0.57 15.06 12.65
C ARG A 142 -0.17 16.16 13.65
N ALA A 143 -0.81 16.24 14.81
CA ALA A 143 -0.57 17.32 15.78
C ALA A 143 0.34 16.91 16.95
N HIS A 144 0.64 15.62 17.10
CA HIS A 144 1.59 15.10 18.09
C HIS A 144 2.56 14.15 17.40
N GLY A 145 3.68 14.68 16.90
CA GLY A 145 4.71 13.88 16.24
C GLY A 145 5.95 14.66 15.88
#